data_AF-A0A7L2IVG0-F1
#
_entry.id   AF-A0A7L2IVG0-F1
#
_cell.length_a   1.000
_cell.length_b   1.000
_cell.length_c   1.000
_cell.angle_alpha   90.00
_cell.angle_beta   90.00
_cell.angle_gamma   90.00
#
_symmetry.space_group_name_H-M   'P 1'
#
loop_
_entity.id
_entity.type
_entity.pdbx_description
1 polymer ?
#
loop_
_entity_poly.entity_id
_entity_poly.type
_entity_poly.pdbx_seq_one_letter_code
_entity_poly.pdbx_strand_id
1 'polypeptide(L)'
;CETFTRKADTSPSPCLWVGTTLGTVLVIVLNLPPGGEQRLLQPVIVSPSGTILRLKGAILRMAFLDTTGSLVPPAHEPWREHNVPEDKDEKDKSKKRRPVSVSPSSSQEISENQYAVICSEKQAKVISLPSQNCIYKQNITETSFVLRGDIVSLSNSICLACFCANGHIMTFSLPSLRPLLDVYYLPLTNMRIARTFCFTNNGQALYLVSPTEIQRLTYSQETCENLQ
;
A
#
# COMPACT_ATOMS: atom_id res chain seq x y z
N CYS A 1 3.14 5.20 9.07
CA CYS A 1 4.31 4.89 8.22
C CYS A 1 5.31 6.04 8.37
N GLU A 2 6.52 5.89 7.87
CA GLU A 2 7.47 7.00 7.75
C GLU A 2 7.57 7.39 6.28
N THR A 3 7.19 8.62 5.97
CA THR A 3 7.20 9.16 4.59
C THR A 3 7.33 10.69 4.64
N PHE A 4 7.62 11.30 3.50
CA PHE A 4 7.61 12.75 3.35
C PHE A 4 6.17 13.26 3.45
N THR A 5 5.97 14.26 4.29
CA THR A 5 4.64 14.76 4.65
C THR A 5 4.31 16.04 3.92
N ARG A 6 5.32 16.86 3.60
CA ARG A 6 5.19 18.17 2.94
C ARG A 6 6.08 18.25 1.70
N LYS A 7 5.80 19.26 0.87
CA LYS A 7 6.69 19.62 -0.23
C LYS A 7 8.03 20.09 0.35
N ALA A 8 9.12 19.64 -0.28
CA ALA A 8 10.49 19.94 0.12
C ALA A 8 10.91 19.45 1.52
N ASP A 9 10.19 18.47 2.10
CA ASP A 9 10.72 17.73 3.25
C ASP A 9 12.06 17.08 2.85
N THR A 10 13.07 17.20 3.71
CA THR A 10 14.41 16.62 3.48
C THR A 10 14.53 15.19 4.00
N SER A 11 13.60 14.75 4.85
CA SER A 11 13.58 13.42 5.44
C SER A 11 12.15 12.92 5.66
N PRO A 12 11.92 11.60 5.62
CA PRO A 12 10.64 11.03 6.00
C PRO A 12 10.38 11.19 7.50
N SER A 13 9.13 11.34 7.88
CA SER A 13 8.72 11.45 9.28
C SER A 13 7.52 10.53 9.59
N PRO A 14 7.35 10.12 10.87
CA PRO A 14 6.18 9.38 11.28
C PRO A 14 4.90 10.16 10.98
N CYS A 15 4.00 9.55 10.22
CA CYS A 15 2.75 10.18 9.84
C CYS A 15 1.62 9.18 9.59
N LEU A 16 0.41 9.74 9.57
CA LEU A 16 -0.84 9.06 9.26
C LEU A 16 -1.46 9.68 8.00
N TRP A 17 -1.74 8.83 7.02
CA TRP A 17 -2.46 9.19 5.81
C TRP A 17 -3.91 8.76 5.94
N VAL A 18 -4.83 9.69 5.77
CA VAL A 18 -6.27 9.48 5.96
C VAL A 18 -6.97 9.73 4.64
N GLY A 19 -7.53 8.68 4.05
CA GLY A 19 -8.41 8.76 2.89
C GLY A 19 -9.86 8.91 3.32
N THR A 20 -10.64 9.73 2.62
CA THR A 20 -12.05 9.97 2.91
C THR A 20 -12.96 9.44 1.79
N THR A 21 -14.25 9.30 2.11
CA THR A 21 -15.29 8.91 1.15
C THR A 21 -15.55 9.96 0.07
N LEU A 22 -15.11 11.21 0.29
CA LEU A 22 -15.18 12.29 -0.69
C LEU A 22 -13.94 12.35 -1.60
N GLY A 23 -13.09 11.33 -1.58
CA GLY A 23 -11.89 11.26 -2.42
C GLY A 23 -10.77 12.20 -2.00
N THR A 24 -10.76 12.65 -0.75
CA THR A 24 -9.69 13.49 -0.21
C THR A 24 -8.73 12.64 0.62
N VAL A 25 -7.43 12.92 0.48
CA VAL A 25 -6.39 12.36 1.34
C VAL A 25 -5.75 13.49 2.14
N LEU A 26 -5.71 13.31 3.46
CA LEU A 26 -5.09 14.21 4.42
C LEU A 26 -3.85 13.54 5.01
N VAL A 27 -2.81 14.32 5.25
CA VAL A 27 -1.58 13.84 5.91
C VAL A 27 -1.44 14.51 7.27
N ILE A 28 -1.33 13.69 8.31
CA ILE A 28 -1.16 14.11 9.70
C ILE A 28 0.22 13.69 10.17
N VAL A 29 1.02 14.65 10.63
CA VAL A 29 2.36 14.43 11.15
C VAL A 29 2.27 13.99 12.62
N LEU A 30 3.06 12.98 12.98
CA LEU A 30 3.18 12.46 14.33
C LEU A 30 4.59 12.77 14.85
N ASN A 31 4.69 13.70 15.79
CA ASN A 31 5.96 13.98 16.46
C ASN A 31 6.05 13.06 17.68
N LEU A 32 6.83 11.99 17.51
CA LEU A 32 7.09 11.02 18.56
C LEU A 32 8.21 11.54 19.47
N PRO A 33 8.02 11.56 20.80
CA PRO A 33 9.11 11.82 21.72
C PRO A 33 10.24 10.81 21.52
N PRO A 34 11.49 11.18 21.87
CA PRO A 34 12.61 10.24 21.86
C PRO A 34 12.32 8.98 22.68
N GLY A 35 12.97 7.87 22.31
CA GLY A 35 12.82 6.59 23.01
C GLY A 35 13.28 6.63 24.48
N GLY A 36 13.02 5.52 25.20
CA GLY A 36 13.34 5.41 26.62
C GLY A 36 12.31 6.11 27.51
N GLU A 37 12.75 6.64 28.65
CA GLU A 37 11.84 7.27 29.63
C GLU A 37 11.09 8.49 29.08
N GLN A 38 11.69 9.24 28.15
CA GLN A 38 11.03 10.41 27.54
C GLN A 38 9.75 10.03 26.81
N ARG A 39 9.69 8.82 26.22
CA ARG A 39 8.48 8.30 25.56
C ARG A 39 7.33 8.07 26.53
N LEU A 40 7.63 7.79 27.80
CA LEU A 40 6.65 7.59 28.87
C LEU A 40 6.18 8.90 29.49
N LEU A 41 7.02 9.95 29.43
CA LEU A 41 6.78 11.23 30.10
C LEU A 41 6.17 12.29 29.17
N GLN A 42 6.44 12.23 27.88
CA GLN A 42 5.97 13.23 26.91
C GLN A 42 4.84 12.69 26.02
N PRO A 43 3.82 13.51 25.72
CA PRO A 43 2.76 13.13 24.79
C PRO A 43 3.26 13.11 23.35
N VAL A 44 2.60 12.31 22.51
CA VAL A 44 2.76 12.43 21.05
C VAL A 44 2.07 13.71 20.59
N ILE A 45 2.78 14.56 19.83
CA ILE A 45 2.20 15.78 19.26
C ILE A 45 1.73 15.49 17.84
N VAL A 46 0.44 15.70 17.61
CA VAL A 46 -0.21 15.49 16.32
C VAL A 46 -0.43 16.84 15.65
N SER A 47 0.03 17.01 14.42
CA SER A 47 -0.16 18.26 13.67
C SER A 47 -0.53 18.00 12.21
N PRO A 48 -1.37 18.84 11.59
CA PRO A 48 -1.67 18.70 10.16
C PRO A 48 -0.41 18.99 9.34
N SER A 49 -0.18 18.20 8.30
CA SER A 49 0.91 18.48 7.36
C SER A 49 0.60 19.67 6.44
N GLY A 50 -0.69 19.94 6.20
CA GLY A 50 -1.16 20.86 5.17
C GLY A 50 -1.29 20.22 3.78
N THR A 51 -0.76 19.01 3.59
CA THR A 51 -0.93 18.24 2.36
C THR A 51 -2.33 17.68 2.22
N ILE A 52 -2.95 18.01 1.09
CA ILE A 52 -4.29 17.58 0.68
C ILE A 52 -4.20 17.07 -0.76
N LEU A 53 -4.54 15.80 -0.99
CA LEU A 53 -4.61 15.21 -2.32
C LEU A 53 -6.06 14.87 -2.66
N ARG A 54 -6.44 15.01 -3.93
CA ARG A 54 -7.82 14.77 -4.39
C ARG A 54 -7.89 13.72 -5.50
N LEU A 55 -8.81 12.79 -5.33
CA LEU A 55 -9.17 11.74 -6.26
C LEU A 55 -10.69 11.72 -6.50
N LYS A 56 -11.12 11.02 -7.55
CA LYS A 56 -12.52 10.80 -7.90
C LYS A 56 -13.04 9.57 -7.15
N GLY A 57 -14.11 9.73 -6.38
CA GLY A 57 -14.70 8.65 -5.57
C GLY A 57 -13.95 8.38 -4.26
N ALA A 58 -14.49 7.53 -3.41
CA ALA A 58 -13.92 7.24 -2.10
C ALA A 58 -12.52 6.63 -2.20
N ILE A 59 -11.63 6.97 -1.25
CA ILE A 59 -10.31 6.36 -1.16
C ILE A 59 -10.45 4.95 -0.57
N LEU A 60 -9.90 3.96 -1.28
CA LEU A 60 -10.00 2.53 -0.91
C LEU A 60 -8.69 1.96 -0.40
N ARG A 61 -7.56 2.35 -1.01
CA ARG A 61 -6.23 1.80 -0.68
C ARG A 61 -5.15 2.84 -0.84
N MET A 62 -4.19 2.83 0.09
CA MET A 62 -2.95 3.58 -0.01
C MET A 62 -1.77 2.65 0.25
N ALA A 63 -0.66 2.90 -0.42
CA ALA A 63 0.61 2.24 -0.17
C ALA A 63 1.78 3.14 -0.56
N PHE A 64 2.96 2.82 -0.07
CA PHE A 64 4.17 3.58 -0.30
C PHE A 64 5.22 2.68 -0.91
N LEU A 65 5.88 3.17 -1.95
CA LEU A 65 7.00 2.50 -2.59
C LEU A 65 8.27 3.32 -2.39
N ASP A 66 9.41 2.65 -2.28
CA ASP A 66 10.71 3.30 -2.33
C ASP A 66 11.13 3.61 -3.79
N THR A 67 12.34 4.14 -3.97
CA THR A 67 12.91 4.45 -5.29
C THR A 67 13.08 3.24 -6.18
N THR A 68 13.18 2.03 -5.61
CA THR A 68 13.31 0.77 -6.36
C THR A 68 11.96 0.22 -6.81
N GLY A 69 10.85 0.82 -6.36
CA GLY A 69 9.49 0.32 -6.61
C GLY A 69 9.06 -0.77 -5.62
N SER A 70 9.85 -1.02 -4.58
CA SER A 70 9.52 -1.99 -3.52
C SER A 70 8.58 -1.36 -2.50
N LEU A 71 7.70 -2.16 -1.90
CA LEU A 71 6.81 -1.69 -0.83
C LEU A 71 7.63 -1.24 0.38
N VAL A 72 7.38 -0.03 0.84
CA VAL A 72 7.91 0.45 2.11
C VAL A 72 7.34 -0.44 3.22
N PRO A 73 8.20 -1.07 4.04
CA PRO A 73 7.74 -2.00 5.06
C PRO A 73 6.86 -1.29 6.09
N PRO A 74 5.92 -2.01 6.72
CA PRO A 74 5.11 -1.45 7.79
C PRO A 74 6.00 -0.94 8.94
N ALA A 75 5.50 0.08 9.65
CA ALA A 75 6.17 0.62 10.83
C ALA A 75 6.07 -0.30 12.05
N HIS A 76 5.26 -1.36 11.98
CA HIS A 76 5.17 -2.39 13.00
C HIS A 76 6.00 -3.61 12.60
N GLU A 77 6.54 -4.31 13.58
CA GLU A 77 7.13 -5.62 13.35
C GLU A 77 6.01 -6.68 13.24
N PRO A 78 6.06 -7.56 12.24
CA PRO A 78 5.14 -8.69 12.20
C PRO A 78 5.34 -9.56 13.43
N TRP A 79 4.25 -10.05 13.99
CA TRP A 79 4.30 -11.00 15.09
C TRP A 79 5.02 -12.28 14.62
N ARG A 80 5.93 -12.81 15.45
CA ARG A 80 6.68 -14.04 15.18
C ARG A 80 6.36 -15.09 16.25
N GLU A 81 6.19 -16.33 15.83
CA GLU A 81 6.10 -17.46 16.75
C GLU A 81 7.44 -17.66 17.45
N HIS A 82 7.42 -17.75 18.78
CA HIS A 82 8.62 -17.74 19.62
C HIS A 82 9.46 -19.03 19.52
N ASN A 83 8.91 -20.10 18.91
CA ASN A 83 9.46 -21.45 18.98
C ASN A 83 9.88 -22.04 17.62
N VAL A 84 9.94 -21.23 16.56
CA VAL A 84 10.45 -21.70 15.26
C VAL A 84 11.97 -21.50 15.21
N PRO A 85 12.79 -22.52 14.93
CA PRO A 85 14.22 -22.35 14.74
C PRO A 85 14.49 -21.28 13.67
N GLU A 86 15.22 -20.21 14.02
CA GLU A 86 15.56 -19.15 13.07
C GLU A 86 16.40 -19.70 11.92
N ASP A 87 15.88 -19.63 10.69
CA ASP A 87 16.71 -19.80 9.49
C ASP A 87 17.73 -18.67 9.44
N LYS A 88 19.03 -19.03 9.37
CA LYS A 88 20.16 -18.10 9.49
C LYS A 88 20.17 -16.99 8.42
N ASP A 89 19.44 -17.18 7.31
CA ASP A 89 19.36 -16.23 6.20
C ASP A 89 18.43 -15.03 6.47
N GLU A 90 17.46 -15.12 7.39
CA GLU A 90 16.56 -13.99 7.71
C GLU A 90 17.22 -12.91 8.58
N LYS A 91 18.33 -13.25 9.25
CA LYS A 91 19.01 -12.40 10.22
C LYS A 91 19.73 -11.22 9.57
N ASP A 92 20.11 -11.34 8.30
CA ASP A 92 20.82 -10.27 7.57
C ASP A 92 19.90 -9.18 7.03
N LYS A 93 18.61 -9.48 6.77
CA LYS A 93 17.62 -8.49 6.33
C LYS A 93 17.05 -7.66 7.48
N SER A 94 16.95 -8.25 8.67
CA SER A 94 16.26 -7.68 9.84
C SER A 94 17.18 -6.83 10.75
N LYS A 95 18.49 -7.07 10.75
CA LYS A 95 19.46 -6.41 11.66
C LYS A 95 19.77 -4.93 11.38
N LYS A 96 19.24 -4.30 10.33
CA LYS A 96 19.58 -2.90 9.98
C LYS A 96 18.89 -1.82 10.83
N ARG A 97 18.04 -2.16 11.80
CA ARG A 97 17.26 -1.17 12.55
C ARG A 97 17.55 -1.20 14.05
N ARG A 98 18.67 -0.58 14.42
CA ARG A 98 18.79 0.11 15.72
C ARG A 98 18.87 1.61 15.41
N PRO A 99 18.15 2.49 16.13
CA PRO A 99 18.37 3.93 16.02
C PRO A 99 19.70 4.23 16.71
N VAL A 100 20.80 4.14 15.95
CA VAL A 100 22.09 4.63 16.42
C VAL A 100 22.08 6.13 16.18
N SER A 101 22.21 6.91 17.25
CA SER A 101 22.54 8.32 17.17
C SER A 101 23.85 8.49 16.40
N VAL A 102 23.79 8.91 15.14
CA VAL A 102 24.98 9.26 14.36
C VAL A 102 24.82 10.67 13.81
N SER A 103 25.76 11.52 14.21
CA SER A 103 25.99 12.87 13.69
C SER A 103 26.09 12.85 12.16
N PRO A 104 25.54 13.85 11.45
CA PRO A 104 25.53 13.83 10.00
C PRO A 104 26.96 14.05 9.49
N SER A 105 27.57 12.99 8.98
CA SER A 105 28.82 13.10 8.21
C SER A 105 28.44 13.34 6.75
N SER A 106 28.78 14.54 6.28
CA SER A 106 28.58 15.03 4.91
C SER A 106 29.13 14.03 3.87
N SER A 107 28.25 13.29 3.22
CA SER A 107 28.57 12.50 2.03
C SER A 107 27.30 12.30 1.21
N GLN A 108 27.21 13.05 0.09
CA GLN A 108 26.23 12.96 -1.00
C GLN A 108 24.82 12.50 -0.60
N GLU A 109 23.95 13.46 -0.29
CA GLU A 109 22.51 13.28 -0.05
C GLU A 109 21.83 12.65 -1.28
N ILE A 110 21.81 11.31 -1.36
CA ILE A 110 20.90 10.61 -2.27
C ILE A 110 19.51 10.93 -1.75
N SER A 111 18.77 11.78 -2.47
CA SER A 111 17.38 12.08 -2.15
C SER A 111 16.59 10.76 -2.10
N GLU A 112 16.23 10.31 -0.91
CA GLU A 112 15.39 9.13 -0.70
C GLU A 112 13.98 9.43 -1.22
N ASN A 113 13.74 9.35 -2.52
CA ASN A 113 12.41 9.61 -3.05
C ASN A 113 11.47 8.43 -2.74
N GLN A 114 10.20 8.72 -2.49
CA GLN A 114 9.17 7.71 -2.30
C GLN A 114 8.00 7.96 -3.25
N TYR A 115 7.17 6.94 -3.44
CA TYR A 115 5.95 7.03 -4.23
C TYR A 115 4.74 6.64 -3.39
N ALA A 116 3.77 7.54 -3.27
CA ALA A 116 2.46 7.21 -2.68
C ALA A 116 1.51 6.72 -3.78
N VAL A 117 1.10 5.47 -3.70
CA VAL A 117 0.08 4.86 -4.55
C VAL A 117 -1.26 5.00 -3.86
N ILE A 118 -2.24 5.60 -4.53
CA ILE A 118 -3.58 5.88 -3.98
C ILE A 118 -4.62 5.35 -4.94
N CYS A 119 -5.41 4.37 -4.51
CA CYS A 119 -6.55 3.83 -5.23
C CYS A 119 -7.85 4.38 -4.65
N SER A 120 -8.73 4.83 -5.53
CA SER A 120 -10.10 5.26 -5.23
C SER A 120 -11.10 4.40 -5.99
N GLU A 121 -12.38 4.61 -5.74
CA GLU A 121 -13.49 3.94 -6.45
C GLU A 121 -13.46 4.15 -7.98
N LYS A 122 -12.84 5.21 -8.49
CA LYS A 122 -12.86 5.53 -9.93
C LYS A 122 -11.49 5.55 -10.59
N GLN A 123 -10.43 5.79 -9.83
CA GLN A 123 -9.09 5.99 -10.39
C GLN A 123 -7.98 5.59 -9.42
N ALA A 124 -6.79 5.35 -9.96
CA ALA A 124 -5.56 5.28 -9.19
C ALA A 124 -4.63 6.45 -9.56
N LYS A 125 -3.84 6.90 -8.59
CA LYS A 125 -2.77 7.87 -8.79
C LYS A 125 -1.49 7.40 -8.10
N VAL A 126 -0.35 7.75 -8.68
CA VAL A 126 0.95 7.65 -8.04
C VAL A 126 1.54 9.04 -7.90
N ILE A 127 1.86 9.39 -6.66
CA ILE A 127 2.38 10.70 -6.26
C ILE A 127 3.84 10.54 -5.86
N SER A 128 4.73 11.28 -6.51
CA SER A 128 6.13 11.37 -6.10
C SER A 128 6.25 12.19 -4.82
N LEU A 129 7.08 11.73 -3.88
CA LEU A 129 7.38 12.38 -2.62
C LEU A 129 8.90 12.63 -2.54
N PRO A 130 9.34 13.81 -2.03
CA PRO A 130 8.55 14.87 -1.38
C PRO A 130 7.83 15.85 -2.32
N SER A 131 8.03 15.76 -3.65
CA SER A 131 7.51 16.78 -4.60
C SER A 131 5.98 16.97 -4.59
N GLN A 132 5.25 15.92 -4.21
CA GLN A 132 3.79 15.79 -4.27
C GLN A 132 3.22 15.91 -5.70
N ASN A 133 4.06 15.67 -6.70
CA ASN A 133 3.64 15.66 -8.10
C ASN A 133 2.97 14.32 -8.44
N CYS A 134 1.80 14.40 -9.07
CA CYS A 134 1.14 13.22 -9.63
C CYS A 134 1.88 12.79 -10.90
N ILE A 135 2.60 11.69 -10.84
CA ILE A 135 3.43 11.19 -11.95
C ILE A 135 2.66 10.21 -12.84
N TYR A 136 1.77 9.40 -12.25
CA TYR A 136 0.91 8.47 -12.98
C TYR A 136 -0.53 8.61 -12.50
N LYS A 137 -1.46 8.48 -13.43
CA LYS A 137 -2.89 8.52 -13.18
C LYS A 137 -3.60 7.57 -14.14
N GLN A 138 -4.42 6.69 -13.59
CA GLN A 138 -5.24 5.76 -14.36
C GLN A 138 -6.71 5.91 -13.94
N ASN A 139 -7.60 6.16 -14.90
CA ASN A 139 -9.04 6.01 -14.67
C ASN A 139 -9.34 4.51 -14.73
N ILE A 140 -9.77 3.93 -13.61
CA ILE A 140 -10.03 2.49 -13.52
C ILE A 140 -11.41 2.18 -14.11
N THR A 141 -12.41 3.01 -13.79
CA THR A 141 -13.75 2.85 -14.33
C THR A 141 -14.49 4.19 -14.29
N GLU A 142 -15.31 4.44 -15.32
CA GLU A 142 -16.14 5.64 -15.42
C GLU A 142 -17.59 5.35 -15.03
N THR A 143 -18.14 4.26 -15.58
CA THR A 143 -19.55 3.85 -15.45
C THR A 143 -19.85 2.95 -14.24
N SER A 144 -18.81 2.44 -13.55
CA SER A 144 -18.94 1.56 -12.38
C SER A 144 -18.06 2.08 -11.22
N PHE A 145 -17.75 1.26 -10.21
CA PHE A 145 -16.83 1.63 -9.13
C PHE A 145 -16.01 0.43 -8.66
N VAL A 146 -14.80 0.68 -8.20
CA VAL A 146 -13.94 -0.32 -7.57
C VAL A 146 -14.53 -0.68 -6.21
N LEU A 147 -14.76 -1.97 -5.95
CA LEU A 147 -15.20 -2.51 -4.66
C LEU A 147 -14.00 -2.79 -3.76
N ARG A 148 -12.93 -3.31 -4.34
CA ARG A 148 -11.70 -3.68 -3.62
C ARG A 148 -10.49 -3.32 -4.46
N GLY A 149 -9.56 -2.60 -3.85
CA GLY A 149 -8.22 -2.35 -4.39
C GLY A 149 -7.18 -2.85 -3.40
N ASP A 150 -6.26 -3.71 -3.83
CA ASP A 150 -5.18 -4.23 -3.00
C ASP A 150 -3.85 -4.15 -3.74
N ILE A 151 -2.78 -3.97 -2.95
CA ILE A 151 -1.42 -4.04 -3.47
C ILE A 151 -0.92 -5.45 -3.25
N VAL A 152 -0.58 -6.13 -4.33
CA VAL A 152 -0.23 -7.55 -4.34
C VAL A 152 1.11 -7.76 -5.02
N SER A 153 1.83 -8.79 -4.58
CA SER A 153 2.96 -9.31 -5.33
C SER A 153 2.48 -10.32 -6.38
N LEU A 154 2.92 -10.16 -7.63
CA LEU A 154 2.62 -11.02 -8.75
C LEU A 154 3.92 -11.22 -9.56
N SER A 155 4.38 -12.47 -9.69
CA SER A 155 5.62 -12.83 -10.42
C SER A 155 6.81 -11.95 -10.01
N ASN A 156 7.05 -11.82 -8.70
CA ASN A 156 8.09 -10.98 -8.08
C ASN A 156 7.99 -9.47 -8.35
N SER A 157 6.89 -9.00 -8.95
CA SER A 157 6.59 -7.58 -9.14
C SER A 157 5.45 -7.14 -8.24
N ILE A 158 5.32 -5.83 -8.00
CA ILE A 158 4.24 -5.27 -7.18
C ILE A 158 3.21 -4.62 -8.10
N CYS A 159 1.94 -4.94 -7.87
CA CYS A 159 0.82 -4.49 -8.70
C CYS A 159 -0.32 -3.97 -7.84
N LEU A 160 -1.15 -3.11 -8.42
CA LEU A 160 -2.47 -2.76 -7.90
C LEU A 160 -3.49 -3.70 -8.55
N ALA A 161 -4.16 -4.53 -7.76
CA ALA A 161 -5.29 -5.35 -8.20
C ALA A 161 -6.61 -4.71 -7.76
N CYS A 162 -7.57 -4.65 -8.68
CA CYS A 162 -8.86 -4.00 -8.50
C CYS A 162 -9.99 -4.95 -8.88
N PHE A 163 -10.98 -5.11 -8.01
CA PHE A 163 -12.24 -5.78 -8.32
C PHE A 163 -13.35 -4.73 -8.40
N CYS A 164 -14.03 -4.66 -9.54
CA CYS A 164 -15.03 -3.64 -9.83
C CYS A 164 -16.47 -4.15 -9.71
N ALA A 165 -17.39 -3.23 -9.45
CA ALA A 165 -18.81 -3.49 -9.29
C ALA A 165 -19.51 -4.03 -10.57
N ASN A 166 -18.84 -3.95 -11.72
CA ASN A 166 -19.27 -4.56 -12.98
C ASN A 166 -18.72 -5.99 -13.19
N GLY A 167 -18.02 -6.57 -12.21
CA GLY A 167 -17.52 -7.94 -12.25
C GLY A 167 -16.11 -8.10 -12.83
N HIS A 168 -15.47 -7.00 -13.22
CA HIS A 168 -14.10 -7.02 -13.74
C HIS A 168 -13.05 -7.12 -12.63
N ILE A 169 -12.06 -7.98 -12.86
CA ILE A 169 -10.79 -8.00 -12.14
C ILE A 169 -9.75 -7.35 -13.06
N MET A 170 -9.18 -6.24 -12.60
CA MET A 170 -8.12 -5.52 -13.29
C MET A 170 -6.84 -5.53 -12.48
N THR A 171 -5.70 -5.55 -13.14
CA THR A 171 -4.40 -5.35 -12.49
C THR A 171 -3.57 -4.32 -13.22
N PHE A 172 -2.83 -3.51 -12.46
CA PHE A 172 -1.97 -2.46 -12.98
C PHE A 172 -0.57 -2.59 -12.40
N SER A 173 0.47 -2.42 -13.22
CA SER A 173 1.86 -2.42 -12.74
C SER A 173 2.13 -1.21 -11.86
N LEU A 174 3.01 -1.35 -10.87
CA LEU A 174 3.49 -0.21 -10.09
C LEU A 174 4.98 0.04 -10.34
N PRO A 175 5.43 1.32 -10.28
CA PRO A 175 4.65 2.54 -10.01
C PRO A 175 3.88 3.09 -11.24
N SER A 176 4.06 2.53 -12.43
CA SER A 176 3.63 3.14 -13.70
C SER A 176 2.12 3.14 -13.99
N LEU A 177 1.32 2.39 -13.22
CA LEU A 177 -0.12 2.14 -13.44
C LEU A 177 -0.47 1.62 -14.85
N ARG A 178 0.45 0.91 -15.50
CA ARG A 178 0.17 0.29 -16.81
C ARG A 178 -0.81 -0.87 -16.61
N PRO A 179 -1.92 -0.95 -17.35
CA PRO A 179 -2.82 -2.11 -17.30
C PRO A 179 -2.06 -3.39 -17.69
N LEU A 180 -2.25 -4.44 -16.90
CA LEU A 180 -1.65 -5.76 -17.12
C LEU A 180 -2.72 -6.84 -17.36
N LEU A 181 -3.85 -6.74 -16.66
CA LEU A 181 -4.98 -7.65 -16.77
C LEU A 181 -6.28 -6.86 -16.75
N ASP A 182 -7.24 -7.26 -17.56
CA ASP A 182 -8.64 -6.87 -17.44
C ASP A 182 -9.49 -8.07 -17.87
N VAL A 183 -10.10 -8.75 -16.90
CA VAL A 183 -10.90 -9.96 -17.14
C VAL A 183 -12.23 -9.84 -16.41
N TYR A 184 -13.30 -10.16 -17.13
CA TYR A 184 -14.61 -10.33 -16.55
C TYR A 184 -14.67 -11.68 -15.83
N TYR A 185 -14.85 -11.66 -14.50
CA TYR A 185 -14.87 -12.89 -13.70
C TYR A 185 -16.29 -13.29 -13.29
N LEU A 186 -17.01 -12.40 -12.60
CA LEU A 186 -18.30 -12.78 -12.02
C LEU A 186 -19.28 -11.59 -12.04
N PRO A 187 -20.47 -11.74 -12.68
CA PRO A 187 -21.50 -10.72 -12.57
C PRO A 187 -21.86 -10.55 -11.10
N LEU A 188 -21.84 -9.32 -10.61
CA LEU A 188 -22.15 -9.01 -9.22
C LEU A 188 -23.65 -9.05 -8.97
N THR A 189 -24.18 -10.26 -8.89
CA THR A 189 -25.53 -10.53 -8.40
C THR A 189 -25.57 -10.72 -6.88
N ASN A 190 -24.43 -11.04 -6.26
CA ASN A 190 -24.34 -11.39 -4.84
C ASN A 190 -23.50 -10.37 -4.03
N MET A 191 -24.16 -9.62 -3.16
CA MET A 191 -23.55 -8.61 -2.30
C MET A 191 -22.57 -9.17 -1.26
N ARG A 192 -22.63 -10.47 -0.92
CA ARG A 192 -21.65 -11.10 -0.02
C ARG A 192 -20.28 -11.14 -0.68
N ILE A 193 -20.23 -11.52 -1.94
CA ILE A 193 -18.98 -11.57 -2.71
C ILE A 193 -18.37 -10.17 -2.73
N ALA A 194 -19.17 -9.15 -3.07
CA ALA A 194 -18.73 -7.75 -3.08
C ALA A 194 -18.08 -7.28 -1.77
N ARG A 195 -18.56 -7.76 -0.63
CA ARG A 195 -18.08 -7.35 0.71
C ARG A 195 -16.93 -8.18 1.25
N THR A 196 -16.73 -9.38 0.73
CA THR A 196 -15.79 -10.37 1.28
C THR A 196 -14.63 -10.66 0.34
N PHE A 197 -14.67 -10.14 -0.88
CA PHE A 197 -13.60 -10.28 -1.86
C PHE A 197 -12.30 -9.67 -1.35
N CYS A 198 -11.24 -10.47 -1.36
CA CYS A 198 -9.90 -10.08 -0.97
C CYS A 198 -8.88 -10.66 -1.95
N PHE A 199 -7.97 -9.82 -2.43
CA PHE A 199 -6.81 -10.29 -3.19
C PHE A 199 -5.71 -10.75 -2.24
N THR A 200 -4.93 -11.74 -2.68
CA THR A 200 -3.72 -12.18 -2.00
C THR A 200 -2.53 -12.04 -2.93
N ASN A 201 -1.33 -12.21 -2.38
CA ASN A 201 -0.12 -12.33 -3.19
C ASN A 201 -0.21 -13.58 -4.09
N ASN A 202 0.66 -13.60 -5.09
CA ASN A 202 0.81 -14.67 -6.06
C ASN A 202 -0.48 -14.92 -6.85
N GLY A 203 -1.18 -13.86 -7.23
CA GLY A 203 -2.26 -13.94 -8.21
C GLY A 203 -3.47 -14.76 -7.78
N GLN A 204 -3.78 -14.81 -6.49
CA GLN A 204 -4.98 -15.47 -5.97
C GLN A 204 -5.93 -14.45 -5.33
N ALA A 205 -7.20 -14.80 -5.27
CA ALA A 205 -8.19 -14.07 -4.49
C ALA A 205 -9.17 -15.04 -3.85
N LEU A 206 -9.83 -14.56 -2.81
CA LEU A 206 -10.80 -15.34 -2.05
C LEU A 206 -12.01 -14.49 -1.69
N TYR A 207 -13.16 -15.15 -1.55
CA TYR A 207 -14.41 -14.54 -1.11
C TYR A 207 -15.31 -15.61 -0.50
N LEU A 208 -16.33 -15.16 0.25
CA LEU A 208 -17.34 -16.05 0.81
C LEU A 208 -18.50 -16.22 -0.17
N VAL A 209 -18.76 -17.45 -0.61
CA VAL A 209 -19.96 -17.79 -1.41
C VAL A 209 -21.17 -17.99 -0.50
N SER A 210 -20.96 -18.66 0.64
CA SER A 210 -21.94 -18.86 1.72
C SER A 210 -21.39 -18.27 3.05
N PRO A 211 -22.16 -18.20 4.16
CA PRO A 211 -21.60 -17.80 5.45
C PRO A 211 -20.49 -18.74 5.95
N THR A 212 -20.40 -19.95 5.41
CA THR A 212 -19.54 -21.04 5.90
C THR A 212 -18.63 -21.61 4.82
N GLU A 213 -18.57 -21.00 3.63
CA GLU A 213 -17.83 -21.53 2.49
C GLU A 213 -17.04 -20.43 1.79
N ILE A 214 -15.73 -20.66 1.68
CA ILE A 214 -14.79 -19.78 0.99
C ILE A 214 -14.54 -20.36 -0.40
N GLN A 215 -14.64 -19.53 -1.42
CA GLN A 215 -14.18 -19.84 -2.76
C GLN A 215 -12.86 -19.10 -3.03
N ARG A 216 -11.88 -19.84 -3.53
CA ARG A 216 -10.59 -19.31 -4.00
C ARG A 216 -10.58 -19.29 -5.52
N LEU A 217 -10.07 -18.22 -6.11
CA LEU A 217 -9.76 -18.11 -7.54
C LEU A 217 -8.27 -17.82 -7.73
N THR A 218 -7.77 -18.12 -8.94
CA THR A 218 -6.42 -17.77 -9.39
C THR A 218 -6.55 -16.97 -10.69
N TYR A 219 -5.83 -15.85 -10.79
CA TYR A 219 -5.76 -14.98 -11.96
C TYR A 219 -4.32 -14.80 -12.49
N SER A 220 -3.40 -15.67 -12.06
CA SER A 220 -2.03 -15.78 -12.54
C SER A 220 -1.79 -17.14 -13.18
N GLN A 221 -1.24 -17.14 -14.40
CA GLN A 221 -0.88 -18.37 -15.10
C GLN A 221 0.19 -19.16 -14.34
N GLU A 222 1.24 -18.49 -13.87
CA GLU A 222 2.33 -19.11 -13.08
C GLU A 222 1.77 -19.86 -11.86
N THR A 223 0.79 -19.29 -11.18
CA THR A 223 0.18 -19.91 -10.01
C THR A 223 -0.74 -21.07 -10.38
N CYS A 224 -1.41 -21.00 -11.53
CA CYS A 224 -2.19 -22.12 -12.06
C CYS A 224 -1.29 -23.31 -12.44
N GLU A 225 -0.14 -23.07 -13.06
CA GLU A 225 0.81 -24.11 -13.47
C GLU A 225 1.41 -24.82 -12.25
N ASN A 226 1.73 -24.09 -11.19
CA ASN A 226 2.25 -24.67 -9.94
C ASN A 226 1.21 -25.49 -9.13
N LEU A 227 -0.07 -25.47 -9.52
CA LEU A 227 -1.15 -26.22 -8.86
C LEU A 227 -1.49 -27.54 -9.57
N GLN A 228 -0.89 -27.82 -10.73
CA GLN A 228 -1.08 -29.07 -11.51
C GLN A 228 0.02 -30.08 -11.17
#